data_AF-L0I9B9-F1
#
_entry.id   AF-L0I9B9-F1
#
_cell.length_a   1.000
_cell.length_b   1.000
_cell.length_c   1.000
_cell.angle_alpha   90.00
_cell.angle_beta   90.00
_cell.angle_gamma   90.00
#
_symmetry.space_group_name_H-M   'P 1'
#
loop_
_entity.id
_entity.type
_entity.pdbx_description
1 polymer ?
#
loop_
_entity_poly.entity_id
_entity_poly.type
_entity_poly.pdbx_seq_one_letter_code
_entity_poly.pdbx_strand_id
1 'polypeptide(L)' 'MDSMEQDWTPMESSGTGTRCRKCGTHVTQQFARVFGDNGDVVHGCPACTTYREMQSGHHLPGSERR' A
#
# COMPACT_ATOMS: atom_id res chain seq x y z
N MET A 1 -27.34 8.92 -30.03
CA MET A 1 -26.02 9.48 -30.37
C MET A 1 -25.75 10.54 -29.32
N ASP A 2 -24.69 10.58 -28.55
CA ASP A 2 -23.45 9.83 -28.35
C ASP A 2 -22.85 10.50 -27.09
N SER A 3 -21.81 9.92 -26.48
CA SER A 3 -20.82 10.71 -25.73
C SER A 3 -21.05 11.11 -24.25
N MET A 4 -21.67 10.30 -23.39
CA MET A 4 -21.34 10.40 -21.94
C MET A 4 -21.03 9.06 -21.29
N GLU A 5 -20.65 8.07 -22.10
CA GLU A 5 -19.84 6.96 -21.64
C GLU A 5 -18.37 7.41 -21.66
N GLN A 6 -17.61 7.09 -20.62
CA GLN A 6 -16.14 6.96 -20.62
C GLN A 6 -15.23 8.17 -20.30
N ASP A 7 -15.49 8.96 -19.25
CA ASP A 7 -14.39 9.67 -18.53
C ASP A 7 -14.37 9.36 -17.03
N TRP A 8 -14.75 8.13 -16.65
CA TRP A 8 -14.17 7.60 -15.43
C TRP A 8 -12.74 7.19 -15.76
N THR A 9 -11.78 8.08 -15.57
CA THR A 9 -10.41 7.64 -15.35
C THR A 9 -10.38 7.05 -13.94
N PRO A 10 -10.12 5.73 -13.73
CA PRO A 10 -9.55 5.32 -12.45
C PRO A 10 -8.35 6.24 -12.28
N MET A 11 -8.22 6.94 -11.15
CA MET A 11 -7.00 7.71 -10.87
C MET A 11 -5.83 6.87 -11.34
N GLU A 12 -5.22 7.31 -12.45
CA GLU A 12 -4.20 6.58 -13.16
C GLU A 12 -3.30 6.02 -12.08
N SER A 13 -3.27 4.70 -12.01
CA SER A 13 -2.43 3.96 -11.08
C SER A 13 -0.99 4.06 -11.59
N SER A 14 -0.54 5.29 -11.85
CA SER A 14 0.83 5.74 -12.05
C SER A 14 1.56 5.64 -10.71
N GLY A 15 1.41 4.49 -10.07
CA GLY A 15 2.17 4.11 -8.91
C GLY A 15 3.56 3.79 -9.42
N THR A 16 4.47 4.73 -9.27
CA THR A 16 5.88 4.37 -9.18
C THR A 16 5.96 3.39 -8.02
N GLY A 17 6.05 2.10 -8.32
CA GLY A 17 5.88 1.07 -7.30
C GLY A 17 6.89 1.28 -6.18
N THR A 18 6.38 1.37 -4.96
CA THR A 18 7.21 1.56 -3.78
C THR A 18 7.78 0.21 -3.34
N ARG A 19 8.76 0.22 -2.45
CA ARG A 19 9.41 -1.00 -1.97
C ARG A 19 9.17 -1.14 -0.49
N CYS A 20 8.87 -2.36 -0.05
CA CYS A 20 8.78 -2.65 1.36
C CYS A 20 10.12 -2.35 2.05
N ARG A 21 10.13 -1.52 3.10
CA ARG A 21 11.37 -1.20 3.83
C ARG A 21 11.93 -2.37 4.64
N LYS A 22 11.11 -3.37 4.97
CA LYS A 22 11.52 -4.56 5.73
C LYS A 22 12.21 -5.62 4.87
N CYS A 23 11.74 -5.86 3.65
CA CYS A 23 12.28 -6.94 2.78
C CYS A 23 12.70 -6.50 1.37
N GLY A 24 12.43 -5.26 0.97
CA GLY A 24 12.80 -4.72 -0.35
C GLY A 24 11.91 -5.17 -1.51
N THR A 25 10.89 -6.00 -1.27
CA THR A 25 9.92 -6.45 -2.27
C THR A 25 9.14 -5.27 -2.85
N HIS A 26 8.90 -5.32 -4.16
CA HIS A 26 8.12 -4.33 -4.89
C HIS A 26 6.64 -4.42 -4.51
N VAL A 27 6.01 -3.29 -4.22
CA VAL A 27 4.58 -3.16 -3.90
C VAL A 27 4.00 -1.96 -4.63
N THR A 28 2.68 -1.96 -4.84
CA THR A 28 2.01 -0.87 -5.56
C THR A 28 1.84 0.36 -4.67
N GLN A 29 1.73 1.53 -5.29
CA GLN A 29 1.42 2.77 -4.54
C GLN A 29 0.06 2.67 -3.82
N GLN A 30 -0.94 2.03 -4.44
CA GLN A 30 -2.23 1.78 -3.78
C GLN A 30 -2.09 0.92 -2.53
N PHE A 31 -1.19 -0.08 -2.55
CA PHE A 31 -0.92 -0.89 -1.37
C PHE A 31 -0.36 -0.02 -0.23
N ALA A 32 0.56 0.87 -0.55
CA ALA A 32 1.16 1.79 0.41
C ALA A 32 0.17 2.79 1.01
N ARG A 33 -0.86 3.19 0.28
CA ARG A 33 -1.92 4.06 0.82
C ARG A 33 -2.76 3.38 1.91
N VAL A 34 -2.90 2.06 1.85
CA VAL A 34 -3.77 1.29 2.76
C VAL A 34 -2.97 0.70 3.92
N PHE A 35 -1.76 0.22 3.64
CA PHE A 35 -0.92 -0.53 4.58
C PHE A 35 0.44 0.13 4.86
N GLY A 36 0.69 1.32 4.30
CA GLY A 36 1.86 2.12 4.62
C GLY A 36 1.62 3.03 5.82
N ASP A 37 2.69 3.66 6.27
CA ASP A 37 2.62 4.77 7.23
C ASP A 37 2.12 6.06 6.56
N ASN A 38 2.07 7.18 7.30
CA ASN A 38 1.65 8.50 6.84
C ASN A 38 2.43 9.03 5.63
N GLY A 39 3.63 8.47 5.36
CA GLY A 39 4.45 8.80 4.20
C GLY A 39 4.33 7.82 3.03
N ASP A 40 3.29 6.98 2.97
CA ASP A 40 3.15 5.90 1.98
C ASP A 40 4.35 4.92 2.01
N VAL A 41 4.92 4.70 3.20
CA VAL A 41 6.06 3.79 3.40
C VAL A 41 5.57 2.46 3.94
N VAL A 42 5.82 1.39 3.19
CA VAL A 42 5.38 0.04 3.54
C VAL A 42 6.42 -0.66 4.40
N HIS A 43 6.10 -0.92 5.66
CA HIS A 43 6.97 -1.66 6.60
C HIS A 43 6.67 -3.17 6.64
N GLY A 44 5.51 -3.59 6.13
CA GLY A 44 5.12 -4.99 6.01
C GLY A 44 4.39 -5.23 4.70
N CYS A 45 4.84 -6.21 3.92
CA CYS A 45 4.20 -6.62 2.68
C CYS A 45 3.82 -8.11 2.74
N PRO A 46 2.92 -8.61 1.87
CA PRO A 46 2.49 -10.01 1.88
C PRO A 46 3.61 -11.03 1.68
N ALA A 47 4.80 -10.61 1.21
CA ALA A 47 5.97 -11.48 1.09
C ALA A 47 6.73 -11.69 2.41
N CYS A 48 6.57 -10.81 3.41
CA CYS A 48 7.36 -10.83 4.64
C CYS A 48 6.55 -10.69 5.93
N THR A 49 5.22 -10.64 5.82
CA THR A 49 4.27 -10.62 6.94
C THR A 49 2.94 -11.21 6.49
N THR A 50 2.08 -11.52 7.45
CA THR A 50 0.74 -12.07 7.20
C THR A 50 -0.31 -10.96 7.12
N TYR A 51 -1.43 -11.23 6.44
CA TYR A 51 -2.53 -10.27 6.32
C TYR A 51 -3.06 -9.82 7.69
N ARG A 52 -3.04 -10.73 8.68
CA ARG A 52 -3.46 -10.46 10.06
C ARG A 52 -2.60 -9.40 10.74
N GLU A 53 -1.28 -9.48 10.58
CA GLU A 53 -0.31 -8.51 11.11
C GLU A 53 -0.34 -7.17 10.37
N MET A 54 -0.68 -7.20 9.07
CA MET A 54 -0.91 -5.99 8.27
C MET A 54 -2.16 -5.25 8.75
N GLN A 55 -3.25 -5.96 9.01
CA GLN A 55 -4.49 -5.38 9.51
C GLN A 55 -4.39 -4.88 10.96
N SER A 56 -3.59 -5.54 11.80
CA SER A 56 -3.41 -5.10 13.19
C SER A 56 -2.43 -3.94 13.37
N GLY A 57 -1.68 -3.58 12.31
CA GLY A 57 -0.63 -2.56 12.39
C GLY A 57 0.67 -3.00 13.09
N HIS A 58 0.80 -4.28 13.47
CA HIS A 58 2.00 -4.82 14.14
C HIS A 58 3.30 -4.74 13.31
N HIS A 59 3.17 -4.51 12.01
CA HIS A 59 4.30 -4.36 11.10
C HIS A 59 4.88 -2.93 11.08
N LEU A 60 4.22 -1.96 11.74
CA LEU A 60 4.68 -0.58 11.84
C LEU A 60 5.64 -0.40 13.02
N PRO A 61 6.72 0.39 12.86
CA PRO A 61 7.64 0.70 13.95
C PRO A 61 6.92 1.54 15.01
N GLY A 62 6.77 0.98 16.23
CA GLY A 62 6.11 1.65 17.36
C GLY A 62 4.78 1.03 17.81
N SER A 63 4.27 0.03 17.09
CA SER A 63 3.07 -0.74 17.48
C SER A 63 3.25 -1.59 18.74
N GLU A 64 4.50 -1.80 19.19
CA GLU A 64 4.85 -2.58 20.39
C GLU A 64 4.72 -1.80 21.72
N ARG A 65 4.33 -0.52 21.69
CA ARG A 65 4.19 0.33 22.89
C ARG A 65 2.77 0.29 23.51
N ARG A 66 2.12 -0.87 23.56
CA ARG A 66 0.82 -1.02 24.25
C ARG A 66 0.78 -2.23 25.17
#